data_AF-A0A522TEI8-F1
#
_entry.id   AF-A0A522TEI8-F1
#
_cell.length_a   1.000
_cell.length_b   1.000
_cell.length_c   1.000
_cell.angle_alpha   90.00
_cell.angle_beta   90.00
_cell.angle_gamma   90.00
#
_symmetry.space_group_name_H-M   'P 1'
#
loop_
_entity.id
_entity.type
_entity.pdbx_description
1 polymer ?
#
loop_
_entity_poly.entity_id
_entity_poly.type
_entity_poly.pdbx_seq_one_letter_code
_entity_poly.pdbx_strand_id
1 'polypeptide(L)'
;MPGGFVCPPGGNRARMRWLATICPGRSRWSLGVRASISGRVRPLTLRAPPCCRRTTWIGVICLALASAALAIPPRTGALAPLRLDAEFYGVSVPSAYLKQSLGSQIAAGEAAWQTATGAGVIVALIDNGVDPFNPALNGALLGSQGWNFYDNSANWSAWSELAPNGQPLGGVLKAIASSGTCPFIQPAPLKANIILNGITEPFDSDQDSTGEVLALMTRLEKCEPGFGHGTAAAGLIHLVAPQAKILPINAFGPNGRATPAAIAAAIRYAIARHANVINLSFTSPQRYAVIEAAVAAAQAHGIVVVTAAGNSATDAPFYPAALPGVLSVGAIDGCGTRAPASCLADPLLLRAGFSNYDPPAGILDADVAAPGVRLLTTFPGFGLIWAESTGTSFSAALVSGEAALLVQLGQSRADIVNEIEGTADPAIPGDADGSLGHGLIQILGALRLAH
;
A
#
# COMPACT_ATOMS: atom_id res chain seq x y z
N MET A 1 -26.24 77.52 2.72
CA MET A 1 -25.98 78.18 1.42
C MET A 1 -24.54 78.71 1.45
N PRO A 2 -23.90 78.97 0.30
CA PRO A 2 -23.63 78.12 -0.87
C PRO A 2 -22.23 77.43 -0.71
N GLY A 3 -21.62 76.70 -1.66
CA GLY A 3 -22.05 76.13 -2.94
C GLY A 3 -20.86 75.85 -3.89
N GLY A 4 -20.89 74.72 -4.62
CA GLY A 4 -20.07 74.47 -5.84
C GLY A 4 -18.97 73.39 -5.79
N PHE A 5 -19.22 72.25 -6.47
CA PHE A 5 -18.23 71.40 -7.21
C PHE A 5 -17.10 70.72 -6.37
N VAL A 6 -16.19 69.81 -6.81
CA VAL A 6 -15.99 68.82 -7.91
C VAL A 6 -14.85 67.85 -7.42
N CYS A 7 -14.64 66.57 -7.79
CA CYS A 7 -15.14 65.66 -8.83
C CYS A 7 -15.52 64.25 -8.20
N PRO A 8 -15.29 63.02 -8.74
CA PRO A 8 -15.99 61.79 -8.27
C PRO A 8 -15.12 60.69 -7.58
N PRO A 9 -15.75 59.67 -6.97
CA PRO A 9 -15.09 58.58 -6.22
C PRO A 9 -14.94 57.26 -7.01
N GLY A 10 -14.24 56.27 -6.44
CA GLY A 10 -14.20 54.90 -6.98
C GLY A 10 -13.72 53.82 -6.01
N GLY A 11 -14.63 52.94 -5.58
CA GLY A 11 -14.28 51.69 -4.91
C GLY A 11 -15.49 50.96 -4.30
N ASN A 12 -15.58 49.63 -4.51
CA ASN A 12 -16.09 48.68 -3.50
C ASN A 12 -15.96 47.20 -3.92
N ARG A 13 -16.17 46.31 -2.94
CA ARG A 13 -16.17 44.84 -3.09
C ARG A 13 -17.50 44.34 -3.68
N ALA A 14 -17.48 43.20 -4.36
CA ALA A 14 -18.68 42.43 -4.70
C ALA A 14 -18.71 41.09 -3.91
N ARG A 15 -19.90 40.69 -3.44
CA ARG A 15 -20.17 39.35 -2.89
C ARG A 15 -20.90 38.51 -3.94
N MET A 16 -20.60 37.22 -4.03
CA MET A 16 -21.46 36.28 -4.77
C MET A 16 -22.46 35.60 -3.82
N ARG A 17 -23.68 35.36 -4.33
CA ARG A 17 -24.66 34.43 -3.77
C ARG A 17 -24.86 33.30 -4.76
N TRP A 18 -25.04 32.09 -4.27
CA TRP A 18 -25.43 30.94 -5.09
C TRP A 18 -26.96 30.89 -5.24
N LEU A 19 -27.42 30.53 -6.44
CA LEU A 19 -28.78 30.11 -6.73
C LEU A 19 -28.69 28.86 -7.61
N ALA A 20 -29.44 27.82 -7.25
CA ALA A 20 -29.52 26.57 -7.98
C ALA A 20 -30.99 26.28 -8.33
N THR A 21 -31.22 25.72 -9.52
CA THR A 21 -32.54 25.31 -9.99
C THR A 21 -32.40 23.94 -10.64
N ILE A 22 -33.30 23.02 -10.30
CA ILE A 22 -33.23 21.60 -10.70
C ILE A 22 -34.33 21.33 -11.73
N CYS A 23 -33.98 20.63 -12.82
CA CYS A 23 -34.92 20.01 -13.74
C CYS A 23 -34.58 18.51 -13.89
N PRO A 24 -35.56 17.59 -13.81
CA PRO A 24 -35.32 16.17 -13.93
C PRO A 24 -35.30 15.71 -15.40
N GLY A 25 -34.31 14.88 -15.77
CA GLY A 25 -34.33 14.10 -17.02
C GLY A 25 -33.16 14.36 -17.98
N ARG A 26 -32.36 13.30 -18.19
CA ARG A 26 -31.20 13.20 -19.12
C ARG A 26 -29.94 13.97 -18.71
N SER A 27 -28.81 13.54 -19.26
CA SER A 27 -27.49 13.66 -18.65
C SER A 27 -26.47 14.38 -19.54
N ARG A 28 -26.10 15.60 -19.14
CA ARG A 28 -24.73 16.15 -19.12
C ARG A 28 -24.72 17.56 -18.52
N TRP A 29 -23.68 17.89 -17.78
CA TRP A 29 -23.48 19.20 -17.18
C TRP A 29 -22.82 20.17 -18.16
N SER A 30 -23.13 21.46 -18.07
CA SER A 30 -22.44 22.53 -18.80
C SER A 30 -22.11 23.69 -17.86
N LEU A 31 -20.85 23.80 -17.44
CA LEU A 31 -20.37 24.90 -16.61
C LEU A 31 -19.85 26.04 -17.52
N GLY A 32 -20.63 27.11 -17.66
CA GLY A 32 -20.28 28.24 -18.53
C GLY A 32 -19.63 29.39 -17.77
N VAL A 33 -18.31 29.58 -17.93
CA VAL A 33 -17.59 30.76 -17.42
C VAL A 33 -17.60 31.87 -18.47
N ARG A 34 -18.24 33.02 -18.17
CA ARG A 34 -18.10 34.25 -18.95
C ARG A 34 -17.03 35.15 -18.36
N ALA A 35 -15.85 35.17 -18.98
CA ALA A 35 -14.93 36.30 -18.88
C ALA A 35 -15.24 37.29 -20.03
N SER A 36 -15.45 38.56 -19.72
CA SER A 36 -15.74 39.60 -20.71
C SER A 36 -14.56 40.55 -20.87
N ILE A 37 -13.81 40.39 -21.97
CA ILE A 37 -12.82 41.38 -22.43
C ILE A 37 -13.30 41.92 -23.79
N SER A 38 -13.14 43.22 -24.01
CA SER A 38 -13.83 43.96 -25.07
C SER A 38 -13.31 43.68 -26.48
N GLY A 39 -14.16 43.15 -27.35
CA GLY A 39 -13.92 42.99 -28.78
C GLY A 39 -15.23 43.05 -29.58
N ARG A 40 -15.26 43.77 -30.70
CA ARG A 40 -16.49 44.02 -31.49
C ARG A 40 -17.04 42.73 -32.10
N VAL A 41 -18.35 42.49 -31.97
CA VAL A 41 -19.09 41.46 -32.72
C VAL A 41 -20.22 42.13 -33.50
N ARG A 42 -20.32 41.82 -34.80
CA ARG A 42 -21.56 41.97 -35.58
C ARG A 42 -22.19 40.58 -35.77
N PRO A 43 -23.52 40.44 -35.77
CA PRO A 43 -24.15 39.14 -35.94
C PRO A 43 -24.03 38.66 -37.39
N LEU A 44 -23.85 37.35 -37.57
CA LEU A 44 -23.93 36.70 -38.87
C LEU A 44 -24.63 35.35 -38.69
N THR A 45 -25.88 35.27 -39.16
CA THR A 45 -26.73 34.07 -39.04
C THR A 45 -26.57 33.17 -40.25
N LEU A 46 -26.16 31.92 -40.03
CA LEU A 46 -26.18 30.86 -41.04
C LEU A 46 -26.87 29.59 -40.50
N ARG A 47 -27.63 28.93 -41.37
CA ARG A 47 -28.35 27.68 -41.09
C ARG A 47 -27.49 26.47 -41.51
N ALA A 48 -27.57 25.37 -40.77
CA ALA A 48 -27.13 24.05 -41.27
C ALA A 48 -28.19 23.49 -42.23
N PRO A 49 -27.77 22.83 -43.33
CA PRO A 49 -27.86 21.36 -43.47
C PRO A 49 -26.73 20.77 -44.37
N PRO A 50 -26.77 19.52 -44.89
CA PRO A 50 -26.99 18.23 -44.22
C PRO A 50 -25.93 17.12 -44.57
N CYS A 51 -25.95 16.03 -43.79
CA CYS A 51 -25.69 14.62 -44.16
C CYS A 51 -24.42 14.13 -44.93
N CYS A 52 -23.79 13.11 -44.32
CA CYS A 52 -23.23 11.88 -44.94
C CYS A 52 -22.04 11.95 -45.92
N ARG A 53 -20.83 11.54 -45.46
CA ARG A 53 -20.22 10.21 -45.75
C ARG A 53 -18.87 10.01 -45.03
N ARG A 54 -18.25 8.85 -45.28
CA ARG A 54 -16.91 8.35 -44.86
C ARG A 54 -15.80 9.41 -45.10
N THR A 55 -14.58 9.37 -44.50
CA THR A 55 -13.69 8.19 -44.35
C THR A 55 -12.51 8.46 -43.36
N THR A 56 -11.88 7.40 -42.84
CA THR A 56 -10.45 7.25 -42.44
C THR A 56 -9.75 8.18 -41.43
N TRP A 57 -9.32 7.56 -40.31
CA TRP A 57 -7.95 7.47 -39.76
C TRP A 57 -7.07 8.73 -39.48
N ILE A 58 -6.47 8.71 -38.26
CA ILE A 58 -5.20 9.32 -37.79
C ILE A 58 -5.20 10.79 -37.33
N GLY A 59 -4.61 10.99 -36.14
CA GLY A 59 -4.26 12.30 -35.54
C GLY A 59 -5.30 12.80 -34.52
N VAL A 60 -4.99 13.05 -33.25
CA VAL A 60 -3.72 12.89 -32.50
C VAL A 60 -4.04 12.41 -31.09
N ILE A 61 -3.38 11.34 -30.64
CA ILE A 61 -3.29 10.99 -29.21
C ILE A 61 -2.09 11.74 -28.63
N CYS A 62 -2.34 12.70 -27.74
CA CYS A 62 -1.32 13.28 -26.86
C CYS A 62 -2.00 14.01 -25.68
N LEU A 63 -1.37 13.97 -24.50
CA LEU A 63 -1.81 14.61 -23.24
C LEU A 63 -3.20 14.19 -22.71
N ALA A 64 -3.27 12.97 -22.16
CA ALA A 64 -4.27 12.59 -21.16
C ALA A 64 -3.74 11.55 -20.13
N LEU A 65 -2.44 11.61 -19.79
CA LEU A 65 -1.86 10.83 -18.70
C LEU A 65 -1.51 11.76 -17.53
N ALA A 66 -2.49 12.00 -16.67
CA ALA A 66 -2.33 12.73 -15.41
C ALA A 66 -3.12 11.99 -14.32
N SER A 67 -2.38 11.35 -13.42
CA SER A 67 -2.78 10.73 -12.16
C SER A 67 -4.29 10.55 -11.90
N ALA A 68 -4.81 9.36 -12.21
CA ALA A 68 -6.06 8.89 -11.64
C ALA A 68 -5.83 8.55 -10.15
N ALA A 69 -5.92 9.56 -9.29
CA ALA A 69 -6.05 9.35 -7.85
C ALA A 69 -7.48 8.82 -7.58
N LEU A 70 -7.64 7.49 -7.57
CA LEU A 70 -8.92 6.87 -7.20
C LEU A 70 -9.26 7.26 -5.75
N ALA A 71 -10.49 7.71 -5.54
CA ALA A 71 -10.94 8.17 -4.24
C ALA A 71 -11.30 6.98 -3.35
N ILE A 72 -10.43 6.69 -2.38
CA ILE A 72 -10.71 5.81 -1.24
C ILE A 72 -11.91 6.40 -0.47
N PRO A 73 -12.90 5.60 -0.04
CA PRO A 73 -14.07 6.11 0.66
C PRO A 73 -13.67 6.85 1.96
N PRO A 74 -14.13 8.09 2.17
CA PRO A 74 -13.72 8.89 3.33
C PRO A 74 -14.26 8.32 4.64
N ARG A 75 -13.45 8.42 5.71
CA ARG A 75 -13.83 8.04 7.08
C ARG A 75 -15.13 8.73 7.52
N THR A 76 -16.13 7.95 7.93
CA THR A 76 -17.43 8.42 8.47
C THR A 76 -17.59 8.24 9.97
N GLY A 77 -16.57 7.71 10.66
CA GLY A 77 -16.52 7.59 12.12
C GLY A 77 -15.09 7.68 12.63
N ALA A 78 -14.92 8.18 13.85
CA ALA A 78 -13.66 8.07 14.57
C ALA A 78 -13.45 6.62 15.02
N LEU A 79 -12.21 6.14 14.97
CA LEU A 79 -11.83 4.88 15.60
C LEU A 79 -11.95 5.04 17.13
N ALA A 80 -12.46 4.02 17.82
CA ALA A 80 -12.34 3.94 19.27
C ALA A 80 -10.88 3.58 19.64
N PRO A 81 -10.34 4.06 20.79
CA PRO A 81 -9.02 3.66 21.25
C PRO A 81 -8.88 2.15 21.36
N LEU A 82 -7.80 1.63 20.80
CA LEU A 82 -7.42 0.22 20.76
C LEU A 82 -6.40 -0.09 21.85
N ARG A 83 -6.91 -0.25 23.07
CA ARG A 83 -6.15 -0.63 24.27
C ARG A 83 -5.23 -1.82 24.01
N LEU A 84 -4.06 -1.80 24.64
CA LEU A 84 -3.12 -2.93 24.65
C LEU A 84 -3.61 -4.05 25.61
N ASP A 85 -4.67 -4.77 25.21
CA ASP A 85 -5.41 -5.74 26.02
C ASP A 85 -5.13 -7.23 25.71
N ALA A 86 -4.12 -7.53 24.91
CA ALA A 86 -3.62 -8.90 24.67
C ALA A 86 -2.09 -9.00 24.80
N GLU A 87 -1.58 -10.22 24.96
CA GLU A 87 -0.16 -10.54 24.87
C GLU A 87 0.12 -11.30 23.56
N PHE A 88 1.21 -10.94 22.89
CA PHE A 88 1.73 -11.61 21.70
C PHE A 88 3.25 -11.79 21.86
N TYR A 89 3.70 -13.04 21.98
CA TYR A 89 5.12 -13.41 22.10
C TYR A 89 5.93 -12.59 23.12
N GLY A 90 5.34 -12.28 24.29
CA GLY A 90 5.96 -11.52 25.37
C GLY A 90 5.78 -9.99 25.29
N VAL A 91 4.93 -9.49 24.39
CA VAL A 91 4.67 -8.05 24.20
C VAL A 91 3.17 -7.76 24.28
N SER A 92 2.80 -6.66 24.94
CA SER A 92 1.41 -6.19 24.97
C SER A 92 1.00 -5.55 23.64
N VAL A 93 -0.11 -6.01 23.06
CA VAL A 93 -0.66 -5.57 21.76
C VAL A 93 -2.18 -5.37 21.87
N PRO A 94 -2.83 -4.62 20.96
CA PRO A 94 -4.29 -4.57 20.92
C PRO A 94 -4.86 -5.95 20.60
N SER A 95 -5.88 -6.42 21.30
CA SER A 95 -6.44 -7.74 21.01
C SER A 95 -7.14 -7.79 19.64
N ALA A 96 -7.53 -6.64 19.08
CA ALA A 96 -7.97 -6.54 17.69
C ALA A 96 -6.85 -6.74 16.65
N TYR A 97 -5.57 -6.56 17.00
CA TYR A 97 -4.45 -6.87 16.10
C TYR A 97 -4.36 -8.38 15.85
N LEU A 98 -4.66 -9.18 16.87
CA LEU A 98 -4.74 -10.65 16.79
C LEU A 98 -6.09 -11.13 16.24
N LYS A 99 -7.18 -10.41 16.55
CA LYS A 99 -8.58 -10.81 16.25
C LYS A 99 -9.20 -10.08 15.04
N GLN A 100 -8.42 -9.34 14.25
CA GLN A 100 -8.92 -8.69 13.03
C GLN A 100 -9.52 -9.71 12.05
N SER A 101 -10.36 -9.26 11.11
CA SER A 101 -11.36 -10.10 10.41
C SER A 101 -10.83 -11.21 9.49
N LEU A 102 -9.53 -11.50 9.51
CA LEU A 102 -8.96 -12.82 9.28
C LEU A 102 -9.39 -13.84 10.38
N GLY A 103 -10.64 -13.78 10.86
CA GLY A 103 -11.19 -14.60 11.96
C GLY A 103 -11.37 -16.09 11.62
N SER A 104 -11.01 -16.49 10.40
CA SER A 104 -10.90 -17.88 9.93
C SER A 104 -9.48 -18.26 9.49
N GLN A 105 -8.54 -17.31 9.41
CA GLN A 105 -7.19 -17.48 8.83
C GLN A 105 -6.05 -17.12 9.80
N ILE A 106 -6.21 -16.07 10.63
CA ILE A 106 -5.30 -15.68 11.72
C ILE A 106 -5.86 -16.05 13.10
N ALA A 107 -7.18 -16.18 13.28
CA ALA A 107 -7.69 -17.02 14.39
C ALA A 107 -7.31 -18.50 14.19
N ALA A 108 -7.10 -18.90 12.94
CA ALA A 108 -6.42 -20.13 12.56
C ALA A 108 -4.92 -20.13 12.93
N GLY A 109 -4.33 -18.97 13.27
CA GLY A 109 -2.94 -18.79 13.72
C GLY A 109 -2.64 -19.57 15.00
N GLU A 110 -3.46 -19.48 16.04
CA GLU A 110 -3.24 -20.24 17.30
C GLU A 110 -3.23 -21.76 17.07
N ALA A 111 -3.98 -22.25 16.07
CA ALA A 111 -3.99 -23.64 15.64
C ALA A 111 -2.84 -23.97 14.68
N ALA A 112 -2.47 -23.04 13.79
CA ALA A 112 -1.33 -23.14 12.89
C ALA A 112 -0.01 -23.23 13.66
N TRP A 113 0.14 -22.46 14.74
CA TRP A 113 1.31 -22.47 15.64
C TRP A 113 1.47 -23.76 16.45
N GLN A 114 0.48 -24.67 16.43
CA GLN A 114 0.67 -26.06 16.90
C GLN A 114 1.45 -26.91 15.88
N THR A 115 1.51 -26.46 14.62
CA THR A 115 2.17 -27.11 13.48
C THR A 115 3.46 -26.40 13.08
N ALA A 116 3.39 -25.10 12.81
CA ALA A 116 4.51 -24.24 12.42
C ALA A 116 4.31 -22.78 12.87
N THR A 117 5.42 -22.12 13.21
CA THR A 117 5.50 -20.74 13.74
C THR A 117 6.41 -19.83 12.90
N GLY A 118 7.04 -20.37 11.86
CA GLY A 118 8.14 -19.76 11.12
C GLY A 118 9.51 -19.93 11.79
N ALA A 119 9.63 -20.78 12.81
CA ALA A 119 10.86 -20.95 13.57
C ALA A 119 12.05 -21.35 12.67
N GLY A 120 13.13 -20.56 12.74
CA GLY A 120 14.34 -20.77 11.93
C GLY A 120 14.29 -20.18 10.51
N VAL A 121 13.15 -19.64 10.08
CA VAL A 121 12.94 -19.10 8.73
C VAL A 121 13.29 -17.61 8.66
N ILE A 122 13.92 -17.20 7.56
CA ILE A 122 14.27 -15.80 7.27
C ILE A 122 13.36 -15.24 6.17
N VAL A 123 12.60 -14.20 6.48
CA VAL A 123 11.77 -13.44 5.52
C VAL A 123 12.46 -12.10 5.23
N ALA A 124 12.97 -11.92 4.01
CA ALA A 124 13.54 -10.64 3.60
C ALA A 124 12.45 -9.68 3.15
N LEU A 125 12.37 -8.53 3.82
CA LEU A 125 11.42 -7.47 3.53
C LEU A 125 12.14 -6.35 2.77
N ILE A 126 11.87 -6.21 1.47
CA ILE A 126 12.46 -5.19 0.60
C ILE A 126 11.44 -4.06 0.43
N ASP A 127 11.61 -3.00 1.22
CA ASP A 127 10.63 -1.93 1.41
C ASP A 127 11.34 -0.59 1.74
N ASN A 128 10.68 0.39 2.37
CA ASN A 128 11.31 1.62 2.89
C ASN A 128 11.87 1.50 4.32
N GLY A 129 12.22 0.27 4.73
CA GLY A 129 12.74 -0.01 6.06
C GLY A 129 11.66 -0.23 7.13
N VAL A 130 12.10 -0.47 8.36
CA VAL A 130 11.26 -0.88 9.50
C VAL A 130 11.65 -0.08 10.74
N ASP A 131 10.72 0.23 11.64
CA ASP A 131 11.03 0.81 12.96
C ASP A 131 11.75 -0.24 13.85
N PRO A 132 13.06 -0.09 14.15
CA PRO A 132 13.79 -0.99 15.04
C PRO A 132 13.34 -0.90 16.50
N PHE A 133 12.57 0.13 16.85
CA PHE A 133 12.13 0.44 18.22
C PHE A 133 10.64 0.17 18.44
N ASN A 134 9.92 -0.39 17.47
CA ASN A 134 8.54 -0.83 17.70
C ASN A 134 8.55 -2.09 18.59
N PRO A 135 7.95 -2.05 19.80
CA PRO A 135 8.02 -3.17 20.76
C PRO A 135 7.45 -4.47 20.21
N ALA A 136 6.40 -4.41 19.38
CA ALA A 136 5.76 -5.59 18.81
C ALA A 136 6.56 -6.23 17.66
N LEU A 137 7.74 -5.70 17.32
CA LEU A 137 8.73 -6.32 16.42
C LEU A 137 10.02 -6.71 17.16
N ASN A 138 10.07 -6.57 18.48
CA ASN A 138 11.26 -6.85 19.28
C ASN A 138 11.68 -8.33 19.15
N GLY A 139 12.95 -8.57 18.84
CA GLY A 139 13.49 -9.91 18.59
C GLY A 139 13.03 -10.59 17.28
N ALA A 140 12.09 -10.01 16.52
CA ALA A 140 11.71 -10.48 15.19
C ALA A 140 12.72 -10.03 14.11
N LEU A 141 13.31 -8.84 14.26
CA LEU A 141 14.17 -8.21 13.24
C LEU A 141 15.63 -8.67 13.32
N LEU A 142 16.22 -9.07 12.19
CA LEU A 142 17.66 -9.34 12.03
C LEU A 142 18.46 -8.03 11.86
N GLY A 143 18.37 -7.15 12.85
CA GLY A 143 18.87 -5.77 12.74
C GLY A 143 20.38 -5.63 12.50
N SER A 144 21.19 -6.63 12.87
CA SER A 144 22.63 -6.68 12.57
C SER A 144 22.95 -7.13 11.13
N GLN A 145 21.94 -7.54 10.36
CA GLN A 145 22.08 -8.01 8.98
C GLN A 145 21.33 -7.14 7.96
N GLY A 146 20.42 -6.26 8.39
CA GLY A 146 19.71 -5.34 7.51
C GLY A 146 20.63 -4.36 6.78
N TRP A 147 20.15 -3.80 5.67
CA TRP A 147 20.92 -2.86 4.84
C TRP A 147 20.02 -1.82 4.17
N ASN A 148 20.58 -0.66 3.81
CA ASN A 148 19.94 0.41 3.09
C ASN A 148 20.60 0.62 1.72
N PHE A 149 19.89 0.33 0.63
CA PHE A 149 20.32 0.49 -0.76
C PHE A 149 20.00 1.86 -1.36
N TYR A 150 19.30 2.74 -0.63
CA TYR A 150 19.08 4.13 -1.04
C TYR A 150 20.25 5.03 -0.64
N ASP A 151 20.76 4.93 0.59
CA ASP A 151 21.94 5.68 1.06
C ASP A 151 23.25 4.86 1.10
N ASN A 152 23.18 3.56 0.78
CA ASN A 152 24.29 2.60 0.82
C ASN A 152 24.95 2.48 2.21
N SER A 153 24.13 2.31 3.25
CA SER A 153 24.57 2.18 4.64
C SER A 153 23.94 0.98 5.36
N ALA A 154 24.40 0.72 6.59
CA ALA A 154 23.76 -0.23 7.51
C ALA A 154 22.48 0.32 8.18
N ASN A 155 22.05 1.57 7.87
CA ASN A 155 20.89 2.21 8.48
C ASN A 155 19.60 1.90 7.72
N TRP A 156 19.13 0.66 7.82
CA TRP A 156 17.89 0.14 7.22
C TRP A 156 16.60 0.65 7.89
N SER A 157 16.72 1.44 8.96
CA SER A 157 15.62 1.91 9.80
C SER A 157 14.63 2.79 9.04
N ALA A 158 13.32 2.67 9.30
CA ALA A 158 12.33 3.62 8.78
C ALA A 158 12.62 5.09 9.22
N TRP A 159 13.35 5.27 10.32
CA TRP A 159 13.82 6.59 10.76
C TRP A 159 15.02 7.15 9.98
N SER A 160 15.66 6.36 9.08
CA SER A 160 16.76 6.87 8.25
C SER A 160 16.29 7.91 7.24
N GLU A 161 15.05 7.75 6.76
CA GLU A 161 14.46 8.53 5.67
C GLU A 161 14.28 10.01 6.07
N LEU A 162 13.87 10.22 7.32
CA LEU A 162 13.74 11.52 7.97
C LEU A 162 15.09 12.18 8.32
N ALA A 163 16.18 11.42 8.40
CA ALA A 163 17.48 11.91 8.89
C ALA A 163 18.61 11.84 7.84
N PRO A 164 18.37 12.27 6.58
CA PRO A 164 19.33 12.06 5.50
C PRO A 164 20.64 12.80 5.78
N ASN A 165 21.76 12.13 5.50
CA ASN A 165 23.12 12.59 5.82
C ASN A 165 23.44 12.63 7.34
N GLY A 166 22.74 11.86 8.16
CA GLY A 166 23.09 11.67 9.58
C GLY A 166 22.71 12.83 10.50
N GLN A 167 21.64 13.56 10.17
CA GLN A 167 21.11 14.60 11.07
C GLN A 167 20.55 13.97 12.37
N PRO A 168 20.66 14.64 13.53
CA PRO A 168 20.04 14.13 14.76
C PRO A 168 18.52 14.05 14.63
N LEU A 169 17.96 12.84 14.68
CA LEU A 169 16.53 12.56 14.49
C LEU A 169 15.63 13.45 15.37
N GLY A 170 15.99 13.64 16.65
CA GLY A 170 15.24 14.51 17.56
C GLY A 170 15.21 15.99 17.15
N GLY A 171 16.22 16.46 16.40
CA GLY A 171 16.23 17.79 15.78
C GLY A 171 15.25 17.89 14.61
N VAL A 172 15.19 16.84 13.78
CA VAL A 172 14.24 16.73 12.66
C VAL A 172 12.80 16.66 13.15
N LEU A 173 12.50 15.74 14.08
CA LEU A 173 11.16 15.56 14.63
C LEU A 173 10.65 16.86 15.29
N LYS A 174 11.54 17.58 16.00
CA LYS A 174 11.23 18.91 16.55
C LYS A 174 10.97 19.96 15.47
N ALA A 175 11.70 19.93 14.35
CA ALA A 175 11.45 20.83 13.23
C ALA A 175 10.06 20.58 12.62
N ILE A 176 9.72 19.33 12.30
CA ILE A 176 8.44 18.95 11.69
C ILE A 176 7.24 19.25 12.62
N ALA A 177 7.40 18.99 13.93
CA ALA A 177 6.39 19.34 14.93
C ALA A 177 6.12 20.85 14.97
N SER A 178 7.17 21.68 14.91
CA SER A 178 7.10 23.14 15.09
C SER A 178 6.80 23.95 13.82
N SER A 179 7.27 23.52 12.65
CA SER A 179 7.06 24.25 11.38
C SER A 179 5.82 23.81 10.60
N GLY A 180 5.42 22.55 10.72
CA GLY A 180 4.38 21.96 9.86
C GLY A 180 4.75 21.88 8.37
N THR A 181 6.01 22.15 8.01
CA THR A 181 6.52 22.08 6.63
C THR A 181 7.39 20.84 6.44
N CYS A 182 7.11 20.07 5.39
CA CYS A 182 7.86 18.87 5.01
C CYS A 182 9.27 19.24 4.52
N PRO A 183 10.37 18.98 5.25
CA PRO A 183 11.69 19.50 4.90
C PRO A 183 12.35 18.72 3.74
N PHE A 184 11.94 17.47 3.54
CA PHE A 184 12.66 16.49 2.73
C PHE A 184 12.05 16.24 1.34
N ILE A 185 11.10 17.09 0.91
CA ILE A 185 10.65 17.16 -0.48
C ILE A 185 11.74 17.88 -1.32
N GLN A 186 12.91 17.27 -1.40
CA GLN A 186 13.93 17.52 -2.42
C GLN A 186 13.43 16.84 -3.71
N PRO A 187 13.07 17.58 -4.77
CA PRO A 187 12.65 17.00 -6.04
C PRO A 187 13.88 16.51 -6.82
N ALA A 188 14.57 15.49 -6.29
CA ALA A 188 15.64 14.82 -7.00
C ALA A 188 15.07 14.20 -8.29
N PRO A 189 15.55 14.57 -9.50
CA PRO A 189 15.03 14.07 -10.77
C PRO A 189 15.60 12.68 -11.06
N LEU A 190 15.41 11.76 -10.12
CA LEU A 190 15.80 10.35 -10.25
C LEU A 190 14.94 9.68 -11.32
N LYS A 191 15.57 8.79 -12.09
CA LYS A 191 14.90 7.84 -13.00
C LYS A 191 14.28 6.68 -12.18
N ALA A 192 13.54 7.04 -11.14
CA ALA A 192 12.96 6.16 -10.14
C ALA A 192 11.46 5.94 -10.46
N ASN A 193 11.22 4.82 -11.12
CA ASN A 193 9.95 4.44 -11.75
C ASN A 193 9.22 3.31 -10.99
N ILE A 194 9.76 2.90 -9.85
CA ILE A 194 9.17 1.92 -8.93
C ILE A 194 8.74 2.70 -7.69
N ILE A 195 7.50 2.51 -7.26
CA ILE A 195 6.81 3.36 -6.27
C ILE A 195 6.09 2.45 -5.27
N LEU A 196 6.22 2.72 -3.98
CA LEU A 196 5.36 2.11 -2.96
C LEU A 196 3.96 2.69 -3.08
N ASN A 197 2.98 1.85 -3.39
CA ASN A 197 1.59 2.24 -3.61
C ASN A 197 0.66 1.55 -2.60
N GLY A 198 0.54 2.14 -1.41
CA GLY A 198 -0.36 1.70 -0.35
C GLY A 198 -0.74 2.87 0.56
N ILE A 199 -1.63 2.63 1.53
CA ILE A 199 -2.07 3.60 2.54
C ILE A 199 -1.81 3.00 3.91
N THR A 200 -1.21 3.78 4.80
CA THR A 200 -0.75 3.34 6.12
C THR A 200 -1.17 4.36 7.17
N GLU A 201 -2.47 4.58 7.33
CA GLU A 201 -3.01 5.70 8.13
C GLU A 201 -2.76 5.45 9.63
N PRO A 202 -1.93 6.27 10.30
CA PRO A 202 -1.64 6.09 11.72
C PRO A 202 -2.83 6.47 12.60
N PHE A 203 -2.97 5.75 13.71
CA PHE A 203 -3.88 6.07 14.81
C PHE A 203 -3.23 5.64 16.15
N ASP A 204 -3.83 6.03 17.26
CA ASP A 204 -3.27 5.89 18.62
C ASP A 204 -3.99 4.80 19.44
N SER A 205 -3.26 4.08 20.30
CA SER A 205 -3.82 2.97 21.09
C SER A 205 -4.76 3.42 22.20
N ASP A 206 -4.47 4.51 22.92
CA ASP A 206 -5.09 4.73 24.25
C ASP A 206 -5.69 6.13 24.48
N GLN A 207 -5.58 7.09 23.55
CA GLN A 207 -6.14 8.46 23.61
C GLN A 207 -5.63 9.36 24.74
N ASP A 208 -4.94 8.82 25.73
CA ASP A 208 -4.39 9.57 26.86
C ASP A 208 -2.90 9.89 26.64
N SER A 209 -2.52 11.17 26.72
CA SER A 209 -1.17 11.72 26.47
C SER A 209 -0.60 11.61 25.04
N THR A 210 -1.04 10.66 24.21
CA THR A 210 -0.45 10.29 22.91
C THR A 210 -0.79 11.21 21.73
N GLY A 211 -1.74 12.15 21.89
CA GLY A 211 -2.24 13.01 20.80
C GLY A 211 -1.17 13.84 20.06
N GLU A 212 -0.10 14.26 20.74
CA GLU A 212 1.04 14.95 20.09
C GLU A 212 1.89 13.99 19.24
N VAL A 213 2.08 12.75 19.70
CA VAL A 213 2.81 11.71 18.97
C VAL A 213 2.03 11.32 17.72
N LEU A 214 0.71 11.09 17.84
CA LEU A 214 -0.15 10.85 16.68
C LEU A 214 -0.11 12.03 15.70
N ALA A 215 -0.29 13.26 16.18
CA ALA A 215 -0.26 14.46 15.34
C ALA A 215 1.10 14.70 14.66
N LEU A 216 2.20 14.17 15.22
CA LEU A 216 3.50 14.11 14.55
C LEU A 216 3.53 13.00 13.50
N MET A 217 3.17 11.76 13.83
CA MET A 217 3.19 10.62 12.90
C MET A 217 2.30 10.85 11.67
N THR A 218 1.09 11.38 11.85
CA THR A 218 0.18 11.79 10.77
C THR A 218 0.74 12.93 9.90
N ARG A 219 1.72 13.71 10.37
CA ARG A 219 2.45 14.68 9.52
C ARG A 219 3.59 14.01 8.76
N LEU A 220 4.30 13.06 9.38
CA LEU A 220 5.41 12.33 8.74
C LEU A 220 4.90 11.53 7.53
N GLU A 221 3.86 10.72 7.71
CA GLU A 221 3.14 10.00 6.65
C GLU A 221 2.77 10.93 5.46
N LYS A 222 2.27 12.14 5.76
CA LYS A 222 1.82 13.11 4.74
C LYS A 222 2.97 13.88 4.08
N CYS A 223 4.16 13.85 4.67
CA CYS A 223 5.38 14.42 4.09
C CYS A 223 6.14 13.39 3.25
N GLU A 224 6.10 12.11 3.65
CA GLU A 224 6.88 11.01 3.09
C GLU A 224 5.93 9.83 2.87
N PRO A 225 5.34 9.68 1.65
CA PRO A 225 4.24 8.74 1.39
C PRO A 225 4.54 7.25 1.58
N GLY A 226 5.79 6.88 1.85
CA GLY A 226 6.17 5.52 2.28
C GLY A 226 6.30 5.38 3.80
N PHE A 227 6.37 6.46 4.59
CA PHE A 227 6.80 6.40 5.99
C PHE A 227 5.91 5.45 6.82
N GLY A 228 6.53 4.38 7.33
CA GLY A 228 5.87 3.32 8.09
C GLY A 228 5.30 2.16 7.28
N HIS A 229 5.26 2.22 5.94
CA HIS A 229 4.77 1.14 5.08
C HIS A 229 5.51 -0.20 5.32
N GLY A 230 6.85 -0.20 5.30
CA GLY A 230 7.63 -1.39 5.65
C GLY A 230 7.48 -1.83 7.12
N THR A 231 7.15 -0.92 8.04
CA THR A 231 6.84 -1.30 9.44
C THR A 231 5.48 -1.98 9.56
N ALA A 232 4.50 -1.55 8.76
CA ALA A 232 3.19 -2.15 8.65
C ALA A 232 3.24 -3.53 7.97
N ALA A 233 4.07 -3.70 6.94
CA ALA A 233 4.35 -5.00 6.33
C ALA A 233 5.08 -5.95 7.31
N ALA A 234 6.08 -5.47 8.05
CA ALA A 234 6.79 -6.27 9.04
C ALA A 234 5.87 -6.81 10.15
N GLY A 235 4.90 -6.01 10.62
CA GLY A 235 3.88 -6.45 11.57
C GLY A 235 3.06 -7.62 11.04
N LEU A 236 2.56 -7.53 9.81
CA LEU A 236 1.71 -8.58 9.23
C LEU A 236 2.46 -9.89 8.94
N ILE A 237 3.73 -9.82 8.53
CA ILE A 237 4.61 -11.00 8.43
C ILE A 237 4.75 -11.66 9.81
N HIS A 238 5.05 -10.86 10.84
CA HIS A 238 5.25 -11.35 12.20
C HIS A 238 3.94 -11.86 12.86
N LEU A 239 2.79 -11.29 12.50
CA LEU A 239 1.47 -11.72 12.97
C LEU A 239 1.13 -13.15 12.51
N VAL A 240 1.51 -13.53 11.29
CA VAL A 240 1.29 -14.88 10.76
C VAL A 240 2.42 -15.84 11.17
N ALA A 241 3.68 -15.41 11.05
CA ALA A 241 4.88 -16.19 11.33
C ALA A 241 5.70 -15.61 12.50
N PRO A 242 5.23 -15.77 13.76
CA PRO A 242 5.79 -15.08 14.92
C PRO A 242 7.22 -15.47 15.30
N GLN A 243 7.68 -16.66 14.93
CA GLN A 243 9.05 -17.12 15.20
C GLN A 243 9.98 -17.01 13.98
N ALA A 244 9.45 -16.59 12.82
CA ALA A 244 10.28 -16.18 11.69
C ALA A 244 11.10 -14.93 12.03
N LYS A 245 12.18 -14.76 11.28
CA LYS A 245 13.10 -13.62 11.42
C LYS A 245 13.05 -12.74 10.20
N ILE A 246 12.65 -11.49 10.38
CA ILE A 246 12.53 -10.52 9.32
C ILE A 246 13.91 -9.92 9.07
N LEU A 247 14.40 -10.01 7.84
CA LEU A 247 15.60 -9.30 7.37
C LEU A 247 15.14 -7.97 6.73
N PRO A 248 15.26 -6.82 7.43
CA PRO A 248 14.84 -5.54 6.88
C PRO A 248 15.84 -5.02 5.86
N ILE A 249 15.38 -4.74 4.65
CA ILE A 249 16.19 -4.19 3.57
C ILE A 249 15.49 -2.93 3.06
N ASN A 250 16.02 -1.75 3.37
CA ASN A 250 15.53 -0.52 2.74
C ASN A 250 16.10 -0.46 1.31
N ALA A 251 15.24 -0.27 0.30
CA ALA A 251 15.63 -0.04 -1.09
C ALA A 251 14.96 1.20 -1.73
N PHE A 252 14.22 1.97 -0.94
CA PHE A 252 13.43 3.13 -1.35
C PHE A 252 13.96 4.41 -0.70
N GLY A 253 13.66 5.56 -1.30
CA GLY A 253 13.90 6.87 -0.69
C GLY A 253 12.66 7.43 0.02
N PRO A 254 12.80 8.54 0.77
CA PRO A 254 11.70 9.17 1.54
C PRO A 254 10.47 9.57 0.71
N ASN A 255 10.63 9.68 -0.61
CA ASN A 255 9.55 9.93 -1.56
C ASN A 255 8.79 8.67 -1.99
N GLY A 256 9.03 7.52 -1.35
CA GLY A 256 8.42 6.23 -1.66
C GLY A 256 8.92 5.62 -2.98
N ARG A 257 10.12 5.97 -3.47
CA ARG A 257 10.62 5.50 -4.78
C ARG A 257 11.96 4.78 -4.73
N ALA A 258 12.09 3.76 -5.58
CA ALA A 258 13.33 3.00 -5.79
C ALA A 258 13.84 3.10 -7.24
N THR A 259 15.13 2.79 -7.43
CA THR A 259 15.69 2.52 -8.76
C THR A 259 15.69 1.02 -9.04
N PRO A 260 15.55 0.57 -10.30
CA PRO A 260 15.60 -0.86 -10.62
C PRO A 260 16.91 -1.55 -10.22
N ALA A 261 18.02 -0.78 -10.18
CA ALA A 261 19.31 -1.28 -9.71
C ALA A 261 19.34 -1.50 -8.19
N ALA A 262 18.74 -0.61 -7.40
CA ALA A 262 18.62 -0.77 -5.95
C ALA A 262 17.75 -2.01 -5.59
N ILE A 263 16.62 -2.18 -6.27
CA ILE A 263 15.76 -3.38 -6.09
C ILE A 263 16.52 -4.67 -6.45
N ALA A 264 17.20 -4.71 -7.59
CA ALA A 264 17.96 -5.88 -7.99
C ALA A 264 19.15 -6.18 -7.06
N ALA A 265 19.77 -5.16 -6.46
CA ALA A 265 20.80 -5.32 -5.45
C ALA A 265 20.22 -5.84 -4.12
N ALA A 266 19.07 -5.32 -3.69
CA ALA A 266 18.35 -5.78 -2.50
C ALA A 266 17.93 -7.26 -2.59
N ILE A 267 17.40 -7.70 -3.74
CA ILE A 267 17.06 -9.11 -3.98
C ILE A 267 18.32 -10.00 -3.93
N ARG A 268 19.42 -9.57 -4.55
CA ARG A 268 20.72 -10.29 -4.48
C ARG A 268 21.29 -10.33 -3.06
N TYR A 269 21.03 -9.30 -2.25
CA TYR A 269 21.43 -9.26 -0.85
C TYR A 269 20.60 -10.23 0.01
N ALA A 270 19.29 -10.34 -0.23
CA ALA A 270 18.45 -11.35 0.42
C ALA A 270 18.94 -12.78 0.13
N ILE A 271 19.32 -13.08 -1.13
CA ILE A 271 19.99 -14.35 -1.50
C ILE A 271 21.28 -14.54 -0.70
N ALA A 272 22.15 -13.53 -0.67
CA ALA A 272 23.44 -13.59 0.03
C ALA A 272 23.32 -13.63 1.58
N ARG A 273 22.13 -13.37 2.12
CA ARG A 273 21.79 -13.51 3.54
C ARG A 273 20.95 -14.76 3.85
N HIS A 274 20.81 -15.67 2.89
CA HIS A 274 20.06 -16.92 3.01
C HIS A 274 18.59 -16.73 3.42
N ALA A 275 17.93 -15.70 2.90
CA ALA A 275 16.48 -15.56 3.03
C ALA A 275 15.76 -16.75 2.38
N ASN A 276 14.70 -17.25 3.02
CA ASN A 276 13.86 -18.33 2.47
C ASN A 276 12.63 -17.76 1.74
N VAL A 277 12.15 -16.61 2.18
CA VAL A 277 11.06 -15.85 1.56
C VAL A 277 11.55 -14.43 1.30
N ILE A 278 11.17 -13.84 0.17
CA ILE A 278 11.36 -12.42 -0.14
C ILE A 278 9.98 -11.79 -0.35
N ASN A 279 9.63 -10.81 0.49
CA ASN A 279 8.42 -9.99 0.35
C ASN A 279 8.73 -8.72 -0.45
N LEU A 280 8.00 -8.51 -1.56
CA LEU A 280 8.08 -7.36 -2.45
C LEU A 280 6.74 -6.59 -2.44
N SER A 281 6.54 -5.73 -1.44
CA SER A 281 5.31 -4.92 -1.29
C SER A 281 5.29 -3.68 -2.22
N PHE A 282 5.70 -3.85 -3.48
CA PHE A 282 5.76 -2.80 -4.50
C PHE A 282 5.56 -3.38 -5.89
N THR A 283 5.16 -2.53 -6.85
CA THR A 283 5.05 -2.91 -8.26
C THR A 283 5.41 -1.77 -9.21
N SER A 284 5.58 -2.09 -10.50
CA SER A 284 5.73 -1.11 -11.59
C SER A 284 5.13 -1.67 -12.88
N PRO A 285 4.39 -0.89 -13.69
CA PRO A 285 3.91 -1.31 -15.02
C PRO A 285 5.05 -1.42 -16.05
N GLN A 286 6.29 -1.12 -15.67
CA GLN A 286 7.47 -1.27 -16.51
C GLN A 286 8.26 -2.50 -16.10
N ARG A 287 8.45 -3.45 -17.04
CA ARG A 287 9.35 -4.61 -16.88
C ARG A 287 10.81 -4.17 -16.89
N TYR A 288 11.63 -4.74 -15.99
CA TYR A 288 13.07 -4.51 -15.94
C TYR A 288 13.85 -5.83 -15.92
N ALA A 289 14.62 -6.09 -16.97
CA ALA A 289 15.45 -7.30 -17.08
C ALA A 289 16.43 -7.50 -15.90
N VAL A 290 16.86 -6.41 -15.25
CA VAL A 290 17.76 -6.47 -14.08
C VAL A 290 17.05 -6.97 -12.80
N ILE A 291 15.74 -6.70 -12.65
CA ILE A 291 14.92 -7.23 -11.56
C ILE A 291 14.51 -8.67 -11.89
N GLU A 292 14.06 -8.92 -13.11
CA GLU A 292 13.72 -10.25 -13.62
C GLU A 292 14.87 -11.25 -13.43
N ALA A 293 16.10 -10.88 -13.78
CA ALA A 293 17.29 -11.70 -13.55
C ALA A 293 17.68 -11.84 -12.05
N ALA A 294 17.20 -10.96 -11.16
CA ALA A 294 17.41 -11.09 -9.72
C ALA A 294 16.34 -11.99 -9.06
N VAL A 295 15.09 -11.86 -9.49
CA VAL A 295 13.97 -12.73 -9.11
C VAL A 295 14.23 -14.18 -9.55
N ALA A 296 14.62 -14.39 -10.80
CA ALA A 296 15.00 -15.71 -11.32
C ALA A 296 16.17 -16.34 -10.55
N ALA A 297 17.14 -15.52 -10.11
CA ALA A 297 18.22 -15.99 -9.25
C ALA A 297 17.71 -16.41 -7.86
N ALA A 298 16.80 -15.65 -7.24
CA ALA A 298 16.21 -16.00 -5.95
C ALA A 298 15.43 -17.32 -6.04
N GLN A 299 14.57 -17.47 -7.06
CA GLN A 299 13.82 -18.70 -7.31
C GLN A 299 14.73 -19.91 -7.55
N ALA A 300 15.85 -19.72 -8.27
CA ALA A 300 16.86 -20.76 -8.49
C ALA A 300 17.66 -21.12 -7.23
N HIS A 301 17.73 -20.23 -6.25
CA HIS A 301 18.24 -20.50 -4.90
C HIS A 301 17.19 -21.14 -3.96
N GLY A 302 16.00 -21.49 -4.47
CA GLY A 302 14.91 -22.10 -3.69
C GLY A 302 14.12 -21.10 -2.82
N ILE A 303 14.28 -19.80 -3.07
CA ILE A 303 13.62 -18.74 -2.29
C ILE A 303 12.22 -18.49 -2.84
N VAL A 304 11.21 -18.47 -1.97
CA VAL A 304 9.84 -18.07 -2.34
C VAL A 304 9.83 -16.54 -2.51
N VAL A 305 9.46 -16.05 -3.69
CA VAL A 305 9.30 -14.61 -3.93
C VAL A 305 7.82 -14.31 -3.92
N VAL A 306 7.38 -13.50 -2.96
CA VAL A 306 5.99 -13.07 -2.78
C VAL A 306 5.89 -11.58 -3.10
N THR A 307 4.88 -11.16 -3.83
CA THR A 307 4.73 -9.75 -4.24
C THR A 307 3.29 -9.27 -4.18
N ALA A 308 3.14 -7.95 -4.06
CA ALA A 308 1.88 -7.27 -4.31
C ALA A 308 1.46 -7.41 -5.79
N ALA A 309 0.18 -7.64 -6.08
CA ALA A 309 -0.37 -7.53 -7.45
C ALA A 309 -0.37 -6.07 -7.97
N GLY A 310 -0.54 -5.10 -7.06
CA GLY A 310 -0.56 -3.67 -7.34
C GLY A 310 -1.95 -3.04 -7.17
N ASN A 311 -1.96 -1.70 -7.07
CA ASN A 311 -3.12 -0.94 -6.60
C ASN A 311 -3.62 0.05 -7.66
N SER A 312 -3.82 -0.41 -8.90
CA SER A 312 -4.22 0.40 -10.07
C SER A 312 -5.55 -0.03 -10.73
N ALA A 313 -6.28 -0.99 -10.12
CA ALA A 313 -7.57 -1.48 -10.59
C ALA A 313 -7.59 -1.93 -12.07
N THR A 314 -6.56 -2.66 -12.50
CA THR A 314 -6.35 -3.05 -13.91
C THR A 314 -5.94 -4.52 -14.06
N ASP A 315 -6.23 -5.05 -15.25
CA ASP A 315 -5.88 -6.36 -15.83
C ASP A 315 -4.64 -6.30 -16.75
N ALA A 316 -3.73 -5.35 -16.48
CA ALA A 316 -2.55 -5.10 -17.30
C ALA A 316 -1.29 -5.43 -16.49
N PRO A 317 -0.28 -6.12 -17.07
CA PRO A 317 0.83 -6.72 -16.33
C PRO A 317 1.69 -5.71 -15.57
N PHE A 318 1.75 -5.88 -14.24
CA PHE A 318 2.69 -5.21 -13.36
C PHE A 318 3.86 -6.15 -13.02
N TYR A 319 5.00 -5.57 -12.67
CA TYR A 319 6.23 -6.29 -12.37
C TYR A 319 6.71 -5.90 -10.96
N PRO A 320 7.12 -6.86 -10.10
CA PRO A 320 7.46 -8.24 -10.43
C PRO A 320 6.31 -9.25 -10.44
N ALA A 321 5.05 -8.85 -10.23
CA ALA A 321 3.85 -9.72 -10.24
C ALA A 321 3.81 -10.71 -11.42
N ALA A 322 3.71 -10.21 -12.65
CA ALA A 322 3.66 -11.02 -13.88
C ALA A 322 5.01 -11.65 -14.29
N LEU A 323 5.87 -12.04 -13.33
CA LEU A 323 7.09 -12.84 -13.58
C LEU A 323 6.83 -14.31 -13.21
N PRO A 324 7.17 -15.28 -14.10
CA PRO A 324 6.87 -16.70 -13.86
C PRO A 324 7.36 -17.23 -12.52
N GLY A 325 6.45 -17.83 -11.74
CA GLY A 325 6.74 -18.48 -10.45
C GLY A 325 7.08 -17.53 -9.31
N VAL A 326 6.77 -16.23 -9.44
CA VAL A 326 6.56 -15.33 -8.31
C VAL A 326 5.14 -15.57 -7.81
N LEU A 327 4.94 -15.58 -6.49
CA LEU A 327 3.62 -15.69 -5.88
C LEU A 327 3.06 -14.27 -5.70
N SER A 328 2.20 -13.83 -6.61
CA SER A 328 1.59 -12.51 -6.59
C SER A 328 0.25 -12.51 -5.88
N VAL A 329 -0.01 -11.43 -5.13
CA VAL A 329 -1.10 -11.39 -4.16
C VAL A 329 -2.03 -10.22 -4.38
N GLY A 330 -3.27 -10.53 -4.77
CA GLY A 330 -4.40 -9.62 -4.84
C GLY A 330 -4.99 -9.27 -3.47
N ALA A 331 -5.71 -8.15 -3.39
CA ALA A 331 -6.34 -7.69 -2.16
C ALA A 331 -7.85 -7.93 -2.18
N ILE A 332 -8.39 -8.59 -1.14
CA ILE A 332 -9.83 -8.58 -0.87
C ILE A 332 -10.20 -7.55 0.20
N ASP A 333 -11.41 -7.03 0.06
CA ASP A 333 -12.13 -6.26 1.07
C ASP A 333 -12.96 -7.20 1.94
N GLY A 334 -12.51 -7.40 3.18
CA GLY A 334 -13.24 -8.12 4.24
C GLY A 334 -13.98 -7.17 5.21
N CYS A 335 -14.16 -5.90 4.83
CA CYS A 335 -14.69 -4.83 5.67
C CYS A 335 -15.91 -4.12 5.05
N GLY A 336 -15.92 -3.94 3.73
CA GLY A 336 -16.87 -3.09 3.02
C GLY A 336 -16.90 -1.68 3.61
N THR A 337 -18.07 -1.24 4.07
CA THR A 337 -18.25 0.09 4.69
C THR A 337 -18.05 0.10 6.22
N ARG A 338 -17.75 -1.04 6.84
CA ARG A 338 -17.63 -1.18 8.30
C ARG A 338 -16.28 -0.68 8.82
N ALA A 339 -16.22 -0.26 10.09
CA ALA A 339 -14.98 0.12 10.76
C ALA A 339 -14.08 -1.11 11.02
N PRO A 340 -12.76 -0.97 11.25
CA PRO A 340 -11.83 -2.11 11.35
C PRO A 340 -12.26 -3.12 12.43
N ALA A 341 -12.61 -2.62 13.61
CA ALA A 341 -13.13 -3.41 14.73
C ALA A 341 -14.56 -3.97 14.53
N SER A 342 -15.20 -3.70 13.39
CA SER A 342 -16.50 -4.27 12.99
C SER A 342 -16.52 -4.92 11.60
N CYS A 343 -15.36 -5.09 10.95
CA CYS A 343 -15.17 -5.98 9.80
C CYS A 343 -15.37 -7.47 10.16
N LEU A 344 -15.44 -7.79 11.47
CA LEU A 344 -15.47 -9.13 12.08
C LEU A 344 -16.58 -10.10 11.61
N ALA A 345 -17.47 -9.68 10.69
CA ALA A 345 -18.60 -10.49 10.21
C ALA A 345 -19.24 -9.92 8.91
N ASP A 346 -18.45 -9.57 7.87
CA ASP A 346 -19.02 -9.32 6.55
C ASP A 346 -18.91 -10.55 5.63
N PRO A 347 -20.03 -11.14 5.16
CA PRO A 347 -20.00 -12.28 4.25
C PRO A 347 -19.70 -11.90 2.78
N LEU A 348 -19.66 -10.61 2.45
CA LEU A 348 -19.33 -10.13 1.11
C LEU A 348 -17.82 -9.90 0.98
N LEU A 349 -17.07 -11.00 0.97
CA LEU A 349 -15.67 -11.00 0.56
C LEU A 349 -15.62 -10.65 -0.93
N LEU A 350 -15.17 -9.44 -1.26
CA LEU A 350 -15.08 -8.94 -2.63
C LEU A 350 -13.63 -8.57 -2.93
N ARG A 351 -13.22 -8.61 -4.20
CA ARG A 351 -11.96 -7.98 -4.60
C ARG A 351 -11.99 -6.50 -4.23
N ALA A 352 -10.95 -6.03 -3.56
CA ALA A 352 -10.83 -4.63 -3.20
C ALA A 352 -10.75 -3.78 -4.48
N GLY A 353 -11.58 -2.75 -4.59
CA GLY A 353 -11.78 -2.02 -5.86
C GLY A 353 -10.55 -1.30 -6.43
N PHE A 354 -9.44 -1.23 -5.69
CA PHE A 354 -8.15 -0.74 -6.15
C PHE A 354 -7.20 -1.85 -6.64
N SER A 355 -7.43 -3.11 -6.25
CA SER A 355 -6.53 -4.23 -6.55
C SER A 355 -6.43 -4.44 -8.06
N ASN A 356 -5.21 -4.61 -8.55
CA ASN A 356 -4.97 -5.31 -9.81
C ASN A 356 -5.51 -6.74 -9.72
N TYR A 357 -5.77 -7.34 -10.89
CA TYR A 357 -6.46 -8.61 -11.03
C TYR A 357 -6.15 -9.26 -12.37
N ASP A 358 -6.44 -10.55 -12.49
CA ASP A 358 -6.15 -11.30 -13.70
C ASP A 358 -7.21 -11.05 -14.79
N PRO A 359 -6.80 -10.97 -16.08
CA PRO A 359 -7.74 -11.08 -17.17
C PRO A 359 -8.26 -12.54 -17.24
N PRO A 360 -9.54 -12.81 -17.58
CA PRO A 360 -10.14 -14.16 -17.62
C PRO A 360 -9.56 -15.16 -18.64
N ALA A 361 -8.37 -14.90 -19.19
CA ALA A 361 -7.63 -15.74 -20.13
C ALA A 361 -6.10 -15.76 -19.89
N GLY A 362 -5.61 -15.20 -18.78
CA GLY A 362 -4.27 -15.49 -18.23
C GLY A 362 -3.12 -14.53 -18.58
N ILE A 363 -1.92 -14.94 -18.12
CA ILE A 363 -0.93 -14.08 -17.44
C ILE A 363 -1.51 -13.60 -16.11
N LEU A 364 -1.00 -14.16 -15.02
CA LEU A 364 -1.44 -13.88 -13.65
C LEU A 364 -0.66 -12.65 -13.14
N ASP A 365 -1.41 -11.63 -12.70
CA ASP A 365 -0.94 -10.53 -11.85
C ASP A 365 -1.29 -10.79 -10.37
N ALA A 366 -2.17 -11.75 -10.06
CA ALA A 366 -2.59 -12.13 -8.71
C ALA A 366 -2.94 -13.64 -8.62
N ASP A 367 -1.94 -14.51 -8.50
CA ASP A 367 -2.12 -15.97 -8.42
C ASP A 367 -3.03 -16.37 -7.24
N VAL A 368 -2.96 -15.65 -6.12
CA VAL A 368 -3.86 -15.78 -4.97
C VAL A 368 -4.29 -14.41 -4.42
N ALA A 369 -5.27 -14.40 -3.53
CA ALA A 369 -5.71 -13.21 -2.82
C ALA A 369 -5.65 -13.38 -1.30
N ALA A 370 -5.32 -12.29 -0.62
CA ALA A 370 -5.39 -12.18 0.84
C ALA A 370 -6.04 -10.85 1.25
N PRO A 371 -6.64 -10.76 2.45
CA PRO A 371 -7.18 -9.51 2.98
C PRO A 371 -6.17 -8.37 2.87
N GLY A 372 -6.61 -7.23 2.35
CA GLY A 372 -5.72 -6.10 2.03
C GLY A 372 -6.36 -4.73 2.26
N VAL A 373 -7.44 -4.70 3.05
CA VAL A 373 -8.26 -3.52 3.29
C VAL A 373 -8.41 -3.32 4.80
N ARG A 374 -7.99 -2.15 5.29
CA ARG A 374 -8.14 -1.69 6.68
C ARG A 374 -7.54 -2.65 7.73
N LEU A 375 -6.46 -3.33 7.38
CA LEU A 375 -5.73 -4.21 8.29
C LEU A 375 -5.09 -3.41 9.42
N LEU A 376 -5.15 -3.98 10.63
CA LEU A 376 -4.52 -3.41 11.81
C LEU A 376 -3.07 -3.92 11.92
N THR A 377 -2.09 -3.03 12.04
CA THR A 377 -0.67 -3.41 12.11
C THR A 377 0.21 -2.35 12.78
N THR A 378 1.49 -2.68 12.99
CA THR A 378 2.51 -1.84 13.63
C THR A 378 2.90 -0.63 12.79
N PHE A 379 3.17 0.51 13.45
CA PHE A 379 3.63 1.75 12.80
C PHE A 379 4.87 2.33 13.52
N PRO A 380 5.70 3.18 12.89
CA PRO A 380 6.75 3.91 13.58
C PRO A 380 6.18 4.84 14.64
N GLY A 381 6.60 4.64 15.89
CA GLY A 381 6.02 5.41 17.00
C GLY A 381 6.26 4.86 18.39
N PHE A 382 7.35 4.10 18.59
CA PHE A 382 7.77 3.59 19.90
C PHE A 382 6.71 2.72 20.61
N GLY A 383 5.81 2.09 19.84
CA GLY A 383 4.71 1.25 20.33
C GLY A 383 3.40 1.99 20.68
N LEU A 384 3.42 3.33 20.69
CA LEU A 384 2.25 4.16 21.01
C LEU A 384 1.29 4.34 19.83
N ILE A 385 1.77 4.09 18.61
CA ILE A 385 1.07 4.35 17.34
C ILE A 385 0.98 3.05 16.54
N TRP A 386 -0.21 2.80 16.01
CA TRP A 386 -0.58 1.67 15.17
C TRP A 386 -1.15 2.19 13.85
N ALA A 387 -1.32 1.34 12.84
CA ALA A 387 -1.79 1.74 11.51
C ALA A 387 -3.02 0.95 11.06
N GLU A 388 -3.90 1.66 10.35
CA GLU A 388 -4.96 1.10 9.52
C GLU A 388 -4.46 1.06 8.07
N SER A 389 -4.07 -0.12 7.60
CA SER A 389 -3.31 -0.33 6.36
C SER A 389 -4.16 -0.89 5.23
N THR A 390 -4.01 -0.34 4.02
CA THR A 390 -4.81 -0.72 2.84
C THR A 390 -3.95 -0.73 1.56
N GLY A 391 -3.99 -1.85 0.83
CA GLY A 391 -3.22 -2.10 -0.39
C GLY A 391 -2.76 -3.56 -0.49
N THR A 392 -2.56 -4.07 -1.71
CA THR A 392 -1.98 -5.40 -1.99
C THR A 392 -0.60 -5.61 -1.36
N SER A 393 0.11 -4.52 -1.05
CA SER A 393 1.34 -4.51 -0.23
C SER A 393 1.21 -5.31 1.06
N PHE A 394 0.04 -5.28 1.68
CA PHE A 394 -0.22 -5.87 2.99
C PHE A 394 -0.78 -7.29 2.86
N SER A 395 -1.54 -7.56 1.78
CA SER A 395 -1.89 -8.92 1.36
C SER A 395 -0.63 -9.77 1.13
N ALA A 396 0.36 -9.24 0.40
CA ALA A 396 1.64 -9.90 0.17
C ALA A 396 2.44 -10.17 1.46
N ALA A 397 2.34 -9.28 2.45
CA ALA A 397 2.99 -9.45 3.75
C ALA A 397 2.37 -10.62 4.56
N LEU A 398 1.06 -10.82 4.47
CA LEU A 398 0.37 -11.97 5.08
C LEU A 398 0.80 -13.30 4.43
N VAL A 399 0.79 -13.37 3.10
CA VAL A 399 1.22 -14.56 2.33
C VAL A 399 2.71 -14.86 2.53
N SER A 400 3.54 -13.82 2.72
CA SER A 400 4.96 -14.00 3.07
C SER A 400 5.15 -14.64 4.45
N GLY A 401 4.21 -14.42 5.38
CA GLY A 401 4.14 -15.14 6.65
C GLY A 401 3.69 -16.59 6.46
N GLU A 402 2.63 -16.83 5.69
CA GLU A 402 2.12 -18.18 5.36
C GLU A 402 3.21 -19.05 4.71
N ALA A 403 3.87 -18.55 3.68
CA ALA A 403 5.03 -19.20 3.05
C ALA A 403 6.15 -19.49 4.06
N ALA A 404 6.38 -18.62 5.05
CA ALA A 404 7.38 -18.86 6.09
C ALA A 404 6.97 -19.98 7.07
N LEU A 405 5.68 -20.23 7.28
CA LEU A 405 5.21 -21.40 8.02
C LEU A 405 5.49 -22.70 7.24
N LEU A 406 5.25 -22.69 5.93
CA LEU A 406 5.47 -23.87 5.06
C LEU A 406 6.97 -24.18 4.84
N VAL A 407 7.83 -23.16 4.78
CA VAL A 407 9.30 -23.35 4.81
C VAL A 407 9.75 -24.09 6.08
N GLN A 408 9.15 -23.81 7.25
CA GLN A 408 9.53 -24.51 8.49
C GLN A 408 9.28 -26.03 8.40
N LEU A 409 8.26 -26.45 7.64
CA LEU A 409 7.95 -27.86 7.39
C LEU A 409 8.90 -28.53 6.37
N GLY A 410 9.85 -27.79 5.81
CA GLY A 410 10.92 -28.33 4.95
C GLY A 410 10.52 -28.56 3.49
N GLN A 411 9.38 -28.02 3.06
CA GLN A 411 8.92 -28.07 1.67
C GLN A 411 9.86 -27.35 0.69
N SER A 412 9.81 -27.71 -0.60
CA SER A 412 10.48 -26.94 -1.65
C SER A 412 9.68 -25.70 -2.05
N ARG A 413 10.36 -24.71 -2.64
CA ARG A 413 9.75 -23.52 -3.23
C ARG A 413 8.58 -23.82 -4.17
N ALA A 414 8.62 -24.96 -4.88
CA ALA A 414 7.55 -25.33 -5.81
C ALA A 414 6.33 -25.85 -5.05
N ASP A 415 6.54 -26.69 -4.04
CA ASP A 415 5.46 -27.28 -3.24
C ASP A 415 4.72 -26.20 -2.44
N ILE A 416 5.45 -25.26 -1.82
CA ILE A 416 4.91 -24.11 -1.08
C ILE A 416 3.97 -23.27 -1.96
N VAL A 417 4.36 -23.01 -3.20
CA VAL A 417 3.55 -22.24 -4.16
C VAL A 417 2.32 -23.05 -4.59
N ASN A 418 2.51 -24.30 -5.02
CA ASN A 418 1.44 -25.22 -5.40
C ASN A 418 0.40 -25.43 -4.28
N GLU A 419 0.82 -25.34 -3.01
CA GLU A 419 -0.03 -25.58 -1.84
C GLU A 419 -0.81 -24.34 -1.41
N ILE A 420 -0.20 -23.15 -1.46
CA ILE A 420 -0.93 -21.88 -1.24
C ILE A 420 -1.96 -21.68 -2.37
N GLU A 421 -1.57 -21.91 -3.63
CA GLU A 421 -2.47 -21.91 -4.80
C GLU A 421 -3.51 -23.04 -4.77
N GLY A 422 -3.13 -24.23 -4.29
CA GLY A 422 -3.96 -25.43 -4.30
C GLY A 422 -4.93 -25.55 -3.11
N THR A 423 -4.73 -24.77 -2.05
CA THR A 423 -5.61 -24.73 -0.87
C THR A 423 -6.38 -23.42 -0.72
N ALA A 424 -6.08 -22.41 -1.54
CA ALA A 424 -6.90 -21.21 -1.68
C ALA A 424 -8.38 -21.57 -1.98
N ASP A 425 -9.30 -20.77 -1.44
CA ASP A 425 -10.75 -20.94 -1.61
C ASP A 425 -11.24 -20.12 -2.83
N PRO A 426 -11.65 -20.77 -3.93
CA PRO A 426 -12.18 -20.08 -5.11
C PRO A 426 -13.68 -19.74 -4.96
N ALA A 427 -14.37 -20.17 -3.90
CA ALA A 427 -15.82 -19.98 -3.74
C ALA A 427 -16.21 -18.58 -3.21
N ILE A 428 -15.39 -17.57 -3.50
CA ILE A 428 -15.55 -16.19 -3.02
C ILE A 428 -16.84 -15.57 -3.57
N PRO A 429 -17.77 -15.07 -2.73
CA PRO A 429 -19.05 -14.47 -3.15
C PRO A 429 -18.94 -13.12 -3.90
N GLY A 430 -18.30 -13.14 -5.08
CA GLY A 430 -18.10 -11.99 -5.95
C GLY A 430 -17.17 -12.26 -7.13
N ASP A 431 -16.30 -13.27 -7.05
CA ASP A 431 -15.23 -13.51 -8.04
C ASP A 431 -15.68 -14.36 -9.25
N ALA A 432 -16.87 -14.05 -9.78
CA ALA A 432 -17.46 -14.78 -10.91
C ALA A 432 -16.74 -14.56 -12.25
N ASP A 433 -15.73 -13.68 -12.28
CA ASP A 433 -14.83 -13.39 -13.39
C ASP A 433 -13.41 -13.95 -13.22
N GLY A 434 -13.08 -14.56 -12.08
CA GLY A 434 -11.74 -15.10 -11.78
C GLY A 434 -10.69 -14.03 -11.48
N SER A 435 -11.12 -12.87 -10.97
CA SER A 435 -10.28 -11.71 -10.70
C SER A 435 -9.37 -11.84 -9.46
N LEU A 436 -9.47 -12.95 -8.72
CA LEU A 436 -8.65 -13.28 -7.54
C LEU A 436 -7.78 -14.53 -7.75
N GLY A 437 -7.57 -14.96 -8.99
CA GLY A 437 -6.69 -16.08 -9.35
C GLY A 437 -7.23 -17.42 -8.85
N HIS A 438 -6.46 -18.11 -8.02
CA HIS A 438 -6.88 -19.32 -7.31
C HIS A 438 -7.84 -19.03 -6.13
N GLY A 439 -8.04 -17.77 -5.77
CA GLY A 439 -8.92 -17.33 -4.71
C GLY A 439 -8.19 -17.03 -3.40
N LEU A 440 -8.88 -17.22 -2.28
CA LEU A 440 -8.49 -16.68 -0.98
C LEU A 440 -7.68 -17.69 -0.18
N ILE A 441 -6.43 -17.34 0.19
CA ILE A 441 -5.50 -18.18 0.96
C ILE A 441 -6.11 -18.90 2.17
N GLN A 442 -5.59 -20.08 2.50
CA GLN A 442 -6.08 -20.88 3.63
C GLN A 442 -4.91 -21.45 4.44
N ILE A 443 -4.36 -20.64 5.35
CA ILE A 443 -3.18 -20.97 6.18
C ILE A 443 -3.29 -22.35 6.88
N LEU A 444 -4.47 -22.68 7.44
CA LEU A 444 -4.72 -24.01 8.02
C LEU A 444 -5.03 -25.12 7.01
N GLY A 445 -5.42 -24.78 5.78
CA GLY A 445 -5.56 -25.72 4.67
C GLY A 445 -4.18 -26.18 4.21
N ALA A 446 -3.32 -25.22 3.86
CA ALA A 446 -1.93 -25.44 3.47
C ALA A 446 -1.17 -26.26 4.52
N LEU A 447 -1.13 -25.81 5.77
CA LEU A 447 -0.43 -26.49 6.87
C LEU A 447 -0.93 -27.91 7.19
N ARG A 448 -2.11 -28.31 6.69
CA ARG A 448 -2.65 -29.69 6.82
C ARG A 448 -2.40 -30.57 5.61
N LEU A 449 -2.08 -29.98 4.45
CA LEU A 449 -1.63 -30.71 3.26
C LEU A 449 -0.11 -30.96 3.33
N ALA A 450 0.61 -30.11 4.05
CA ALA A 450 2.06 -30.14 4.27
C ALA A 450 2.60 -31.22 5.23
N HIS A 451 1.74 -31.91 5.99
CA HIS A 451 2.11 -32.68 7.20
C HIS A 451 1.57 -34.12 7.19
#